data_AF-A0A5J4RC19-F1
#
_entry.id   AF-A0A5J4RC19-F1
#
_cell.length_a   1.000
_cell.length_b   1.000
_cell.length_c   1.000
_cell.angle_alpha   90.00
_cell.angle_beta   90.00
_cell.angle_gamma   90.00
#
_symmetry.space_group_name_H-M   'P 1'
#
loop_
_entity.id
_entity.type
_entity.pdbx_description
1 polymer ?
#
loop_
_entity_poly.entity_id
_entity_poly.type
_entity_poly.pdbx_seq_one_letter_code
_entity_poly.pdbx_strand_id
1 'polypeptide(L)'
;MNKSILYILTIITYSFVLYSCEDIIDINLRSVSPKIVIEGSVYLDSLPTIHITTTKDFNETNEYPLVKDAVVEIWDNVGNRETLLFKADIGRYVATNPRLKGIERRVYHLSVKYKEEEYQASSVMKPLVRLDSLTLSRIPLLDYPCPTVHFTTPTQKENGGYRCVTHINDRLRNNEMLISSGHIENKLVHLIIPVFRRDKESDDPIKQGDEITVELQCLDEELY
;
A
#
# COMPACT_ATOMS: atom_id res chain seq x y z
N MET A 1 -43.81 45.24 -30.90
CA MET A 1 -43.01 44.00 -31.06
C MET A 1 -43.68 42.91 -30.27
N ASN A 2 -44.17 41.85 -30.93
CA ASN A 2 -45.02 40.84 -30.27
C ASN A 2 -44.18 40.07 -29.26
N LYS A 3 -44.64 40.01 -27.99
CA LYS A 3 -43.94 39.30 -26.90
C LYS A 3 -43.57 37.86 -27.29
N SER A 4 -44.41 37.22 -28.10
CA SER A 4 -44.20 35.88 -28.66
C SER A 4 -42.95 35.76 -29.54
N ILE A 5 -42.62 36.80 -30.32
CA ILE A 5 -41.41 36.83 -31.17
C ILE A 5 -40.16 36.99 -30.30
N LEU A 6 -40.25 37.80 -29.23
CA LEU A 6 -39.15 37.97 -28.28
C LEU A 6 -38.83 36.64 -27.56
N TYR A 7 -39.84 35.89 -27.13
CA TYR A 7 -39.65 34.57 -26.50
C TYR A 7 -38.99 33.55 -27.43
N ILE A 8 -39.37 33.53 -28.70
CA ILE A 8 -38.77 32.61 -29.70
C ILE A 8 -37.29 32.95 -29.91
N LEU A 9 -36.94 34.24 -30.02
CA LEU A 9 -35.55 34.69 -30.11
C LEU A 9 -34.74 34.30 -28.87
N THR A 10 -35.29 34.45 -27.66
CA THR A 10 -34.59 34.07 -26.43
C THR A 10 -34.33 32.56 -26.37
N ILE A 11 -35.30 31.72 -26.76
CA ILE A 11 -35.15 30.25 -26.79
C ILE A 11 -34.08 29.82 -27.80
N ILE A 12 -34.07 30.42 -29.00
CA ILE A 12 -33.06 30.12 -30.03
C ILE A 12 -31.67 30.54 -29.55
N THR A 13 -31.55 31.70 -28.88
CA THR A 13 -30.25 32.16 -28.37
C THR A 13 -29.72 31.23 -27.25
N TYR A 14 -30.62 30.65 -26.45
CA TYR A 14 -30.25 29.73 -25.37
C TYR A 14 -29.84 28.34 -25.88
N SER A 15 -30.35 27.88 -27.04
CA SER A 15 -29.99 26.56 -27.57
C SER A 15 -28.55 26.48 -28.07
N PHE A 16 -27.93 27.61 -28.45
CA PHE A 16 -26.52 27.67 -28.82
C PHE A 16 -25.55 27.52 -27.65
N VAL A 17 -26.01 27.72 -26.40
CA VAL A 17 -25.16 27.58 -25.19
C VAL A 17 -25.02 26.10 -24.77
N LEU A 18 -25.83 25.19 -25.33
CA LEU A 18 -25.79 23.75 -25.03
C LEU A 18 -24.81 22.95 -25.91
N TYR A 19 -24.12 23.59 -26.85
CA TYR A 19 -22.99 22.97 -27.56
C TYR A 19 -21.76 22.98 -26.66
N SER A 20 -21.69 22.03 -25.73
CA SER A 20 -20.44 21.68 -25.07
C SER A 20 -19.61 20.88 -26.08
N CYS A 21 -18.53 21.47 -26.60
CA CYS A 21 -17.49 20.68 -27.24
C CYS A 21 -16.86 19.81 -26.15
N GLU A 22 -17.17 18.52 -26.17
CA GLU A 22 -16.34 17.54 -25.49
C GLU A 22 -15.08 17.38 -26.33
N ASP A 23 -13.97 17.96 -25.87
CA ASP A 23 -12.67 17.59 -26.40
C ASP A 23 -12.42 16.13 -26.03
N ILE A 24 -12.59 15.23 -27.00
CA ILE A 24 -12.20 13.83 -26.85
C ILE A 24 -10.68 13.83 -26.71
N ILE A 25 -10.21 13.66 -25.47
CA ILE A 25 -8.81 13.40 -25.21
C ILE A 25 -8.54 11.96 -25.65
N ASP A 26 -8.14 11.79 -26.91
CA ASP A 26 -7.65 10.50 -27.42
C ASP A 26 -6.25 10.25 -26.85
N ILE A 27 -6.21 9.65 -25.65
CA ILE A 27 -4.96 9.25 -25.02
C ILE A 27 -4.48 7.99 -25.73
N ASN A 28 -3.56 8.18 -26.68
CA ASN A 28 -2.90 7.08 -27.35
C ASN A 28 -1.87 6.42 -26.41
N LEU A 29 -2.36 5.49 -25.59
CA LEU A 29 -1.55 4.74 -24.64
C LEU A 29 -0.66 3.76 -25.39
N ARG A 30 0.63 4.05 -25.43
CA ARG A 30 1.63 3.16 -26.02
C ARG A 30 1.81 1.94 -25.12
N SER A 31 1.72 0.75 -25.71
CA SER A 31 2.15 -0.49 -25.06
C SER A 31 3.63 -0.40 -24.73
N VAL A 32 4.00 -0.85 -23.53
CA VAL A 32 5.39 -0.87 -23.04
C VAL A 32 5.78 -2.27 -22.67
N SER A 33 7.06 -2.61 -22.87
CA SER A 33 7.56 -3.93 -22.45
C SER A 33 7.34 -4.13 -20.94
N PRO A 34 6.76 -5.27 -20.52
CA PRO A 34 6.55 -5.59 -19.12
C PRO A 34 7.81 -5.44 -18.28
N LYS A 35 7.71 -4.72 -17.17
CA LYS A 35 8.77 -4.58 -16.17
C LYS A 35 8.54 -5.57 -15.04
N ILE A 36 9.61 -6.14 -14.49
CA ILE A 36 9.50 -6.97 -13.30
C ILE A 36 9.18 -6.10 -12.08
N VAL A 37 8.39 -6.65 -11.16
CA VAL A 37 8.08 -6.08 -9.84
C VAL A 37 8.43 -7.15 -8.81
N ILE A 38 9.29 -6.79 -7.86
CA ILE A 38 9.77 -7.69 -6.80
C ILE A 38 9.37 -7.07 -5.46
N GLU A 39 8.60 -7.82 -4.68
CA GLU A 39 8.24 -7.47 -3.31
C GLU A 39 8.81 -8.53 -2.37
N GLY A 40 9.76 -8.13 -1.52
CA GLY A 40 10.28 -8.96 -0.43
C GLY A 40 9.65 -8.56 0.89
N SER A 41 9.18 -9.55 1.67
CA SER A 41 8.57 -9.31 2.99
C SER A 41 9.23 -10.20 4.03
N VAL A 42 9.73 -9.59 5.09
CA VAL A 42 10.27 -10.28 6.28
C VAL A 42 9.56 -9.72 7.51
N TYR A 43 8.61 -10.48 8.05
CA TYR A 43 7.91 -10.11 9.28
C TYR A 43 8.62 -10.71 10.50
N LEU A 44 8.50 -10.03 11.65
CA LEU A 44 9.03 -10.51 12.93
C LEU A 44 8.56 -11.95 13.20
N ASP A 45 9.49 -12.81 13.61
CA ASP A 45 9.28 -14.24 13.92
C ASP A 45 8.70 -15.11 12.79
N SER A 46 8.59 -14.55 11.58
CA SER A 46 8.02 -15.19 10.39
C SER A 46 9.08 -15.42 9.33
N LEU A 47 8.87 -16.44 8.49
CA LEU A 47 9.78 -16.75 7.40
C LEU A 47 9.62 -15.73 6.26
N PRO A 48 10.73 -15.32 5.62
CA PRO A 48 10.69 -14.46 4.44
C PRO A 48 9.81 -14.99 3.31
N THR A 49 9.10 -14.09 2.65
CA THR A 49 8.36 -14.39 1.41
C THR A 49 8.65 -13.34 0.36
N ILE A 50 8.80 -13.78 -0.89
CA ILE A 50 9.08 -12.90 -2.04
C ILE A 50 7.99 -13.13 -3.08
N HIS A 51 7.33 -12.05 -3.50
CA HIS A 51 6.36 -12.05 -4.58
C HIS A 51 6.95 -11.35 -5.80
N ILE A 52 6.87 -12.02 -6.94
CA ILE A 52 7.47 -11.52 -8.18
C ILE A 52 6.41 -11.57 -9.27
N THR A 53 6.14 -10.41 -9.85
CA THR A 53 5.20 -10.24 -10.95
C THR A 53 5.83 -9.44 -12.08
N THR A 54 5.13 -9.36 -13.21
CA THR A 54 5.44 -8.37 -14.25
C THR A 54 4.30 -7.36 -14.37
N THR A 55 4.63 -6.11 -14.73
CA THR A 55 3.63 -5.13 -15.14
C THR A 55 2.90 -5.62 -16.38
N LYS A 56 1.73 -5.04 -16.62
CA LYS A 56 0.89 -5.33 -17.78
C LYS A 56 0.55 -4.05 -18.53
N ASP A 57 -0.03 -4.19 -19.71
CA ASP A 57 -0.56 -3.05 -20.43
C ASP A 57 -1.83 -2.49 -19.76
N PHE A 58 -2.07 -1.20 -19.97
CA PHE A 58 -3.17 -0.48 -19.33
C PHE A 58 -4.54 -1.09 -19.65
N ASN A 59 -4.72 -1.57 -20.89
CA ASN A 59 -6.00 -2.10 -21.39
C ASN A 59 -6.28 -3.55 -20.94
N GLU A 60 -5.35 -4.21 -20.24
CA GLU A 60 -5.51 -5.59 -19.81
C GLU A 60 -6.28 -5.70 -18.47
N THR A 61 -6.79 -6.89 -18.15
CA THR A 61 -7.47 -7.19 -16.88
C THR A 61 -6.55 -6.92 -15.68
N ASN A 62 -7.10 -6.64 -14.49
CA ASN A 62 -6.32 -6.32 -13.26
C ASN A 62 -5.62 -7.53 -12.62
N GLU A 63 -5.02 -8.39 -13.43
CA GLU A 63 -4.23 -9.55 -13.00
C GLU A 63 -2.78 -9.36 -13.44
N TYR A 64 -1.85 -9.38 -12.49
CA TYR A 64 -0.42 -9.22 -12.77
C TYR A 64 0.23 -10.60 -12.93
N PRO A 65 0.87 -10.91 -14.07
CA PRO A 65 1.47 -12.23 -14.29
C PRO A 65 2.56 -12.56 -13.27
N LEU A 66 2.51 -13.77 -12.71
CA LEU A 66 3.52 -14.28 -11.76
C LEU A 66 4.79 -14.75 -12.48
N VAL A 67 5.94 -14.43 -11.91
CA VAL A 67 7.26 -14.93 -12.35
C VAL A 67 7.66 -16.13 -11.50
N LYS A 68 7.77 -17.32 -12.10
CA LYS A 68 7.91 -18.61 -11.40
C LYS A 68 9.27 -19.29 -11.61
N ASP A 69 10.07 -18.75 -12.51
CA ASP A 69 11.34 -19.27 -13.02
C ASP A 69 12.53 -18.36 -12.66
N ALA A 70 12.39 -17.52 -11.64
CA ALA A 70 13.48 -16.72 -11.11
C ALA A 70 14.32 -17.53 -10.10
N VAL A 71 15.63 -17.27 -10.06
CA VAL A 71 16.49 -17.75 -8.97
C VAL A 71 16.50 -16.68 -7.88
N VAL A 72 15.88 -17.01 -6.75
CA VAL A 72 15.70 -16.08 -5.63
C VAL A 72 16.57 -16.54 -4.46
N GLU A 73 17.48 -15.70 -4.01
CA GLU A 73 18.36 -15.98 -2.87
C GLU A 73 18.19 -14.89 -1.81
N ILE A 74 18.02 -15.32 -0.56
CA ILE A 74 17.97 -14.43 0.61
C ILE A 74 19.05 -14.83 1.61
N TRP A 75 19.68 -13.85 2.23
CA TRP A 75 20.63 -14.07 3.31
C TRP A 75 20.57 -12.95 4.34
N ASP A 76 21.13 -13.22 5.52
CA ASP A 76 21.22 -12.26 6.60
C ASP A 76 22.67 -11.91 6.94
N ASN A 77 22.87 -10.86 7.73
CA ASN A 77 24.20 -10.40 8.13
C ASN A 77 24.90 -11.25 9.21
N VAL A 78 24.36 -12.42 9.59
CA VAL A 78 25.04 -13.39 10.47
C VAL A 78 25.33 -14.73 9.79
N GLY A 79 25.18 -14.77 8.47
CA GLY A 79 25.64 -15.89 7.64
C GLY A 79 24.56 -16.94 7.36
N ASN A 80 23.30 -16.72 7.71
CA ASN A 80 22.21 -17.56 7.23
C ASN A 80 21.91 -17.20 5.77
N ARG A 81 21.70 -18.21 4.92
CA ARG A 81 21.42 -18.04 3.48
C ARG A 81 20.54 -19.17 2.99
N GLU A 82 19.66 -18.87 2.03
CA GLU A 82 18.77 -19.85 1.40
C GLU A 82 18.39 -19.39 -0.02
N THR A 83 18.41 -20.33 -0.97
CA THR A 83 17.75 -20.16 -2.27
C THR A 83 16.29 -20.62 -2.14
N LEU A 84 15.35 -19.74 -2.45
CA LEU A 84 13.93 -19.94 -2.19
C LEU A 84 13.25 -20.74 -3.29
N LEU A 85 12.24 -21.51 -2.89
CA LEU A 85 11.39 -22.26 -3.82
C LEU A 85 10.05 -21.55 -4.03
N PHE A 86 9.62 -21.51 -5.28
CA PHE A 86 8.28 -21.00 -5.64
C PHE A 86 7.20 -21.98 -5.17
N LYS A 87 6.24 -21.47 -4.40
CA LYS A 87 5.05 -22.19 -3.94
C LYS A 87 3.82 -21.74 -4.71
N ALA A 88 3.30 -22.63 -5.55
CA ALA A 88 2.23 -22.32 -6.49
C ALA A 88 0.86 -22.09 -5.85
N ASP A 89 0.60 -22.70 -4.70
CA ASP A 89 -0.63 -22.57 -3.91
C ASP A 89 -0.84 -21.15 -3.34
N ILE A 90 0.25 -20.44 -3.05
CA ILE A 90 0.24 -19.08 -2.52
C ILE A 90 0.81 -18.03 -3.49
N GLY A 91 1.41 -18.46 -4.61
CA GLY A 91 1.98 -17.56 -5.61
C GLY A 91 3.20 -16.77 -5.15
N ARG A 92 4.04 -17.33 -4.28
CA ARG A 92 5.23 -16.66 -3.70
C ARG A 92 6.42 -17.61 -3.59
N TYR A 93 7.64 -17.06 -3.60
CA TYR A 93 8.84 -17.77 -3.15
C TYR A 93 8.91 -17.68 -1.63
N VAL A 94 9.25 -18.78 -0.95
CA VAL A 94 9.20 -18.85 0.53
C VAL A 94 10.47 -19.47 1.08
N ALA A 95 11.01 -18.82 2.13
CA ALA A 95 12.06 -19.40 2.96
C ALA A 95 11.54 -20.58 3.79
N THR A 96 12.38 -21.57 4.02
CA THR A 96 12.09 -22.74 4.85
C THR A 96 13.09 -22.90 5.99
N ASN A 97 14.24 -22.21 5.93
CA ASN A 97 15.24 -22.21 6.98
C ASN A 97 14.75 -21.36 8.18
N PRO A 98 14.47 -21.95 9.35
CA PRO A 98 13.95 -21.22 10.52
C PRO A 98 14.94 -20.18 11.07
N ARG A 99 16.22 -20.25 10.70
CA ARG A 99 17.23 -19.25 11.08
C ARG A 99 17.09 -17.93 10.33
N LEU A 100 16.34 -17.90 9.23
CA LEU A 100 16.04 -16.69 8.44
C LEU A 100 14.76 -15.99 8.88
N LYS A 101 14.09 -16.44 9.95
CA LYS A 101 12.95 -15.70 10.51
C LYS A 101 13.32 -14.25 10.81
N GLY A 102 12.35 -13.36 10.70
CA GLY A 102 12.50 -11.95 11.05
C GLY A 102 13.00 -11.76 12.48
N ILE A 103 14.15 -11.09 12.64
CA ILE A 103 14.77 -10.78 13.93
C ILE A 103 15.11 -9.28 13.92
N GLU A 104 14.76 -8.59 15.01
CA GLU A 104 15.10 -7.18 15.18
C GLU A 104 16.59 -6.90 14.97
N ARG A 105 16.89 -5.75 14.35
CA ARG A 105 18.24 -5.28 14.02
C ARG A 105 19.03 -6.20 13.07
N ARG A 106 18.40 -7.25 12.53
CA ARG A 106 18.99 -8.07 11.46
C ARG A 106 18.88 -7.34 10.12
N VAL A 107 19.93 -7.41 9.33
CA VAL A 107 19.92 -6.95 7.94
C VAL A 107 19.69 -8.16 7.05
N TYR A 108 18.67 -8.08 6.20
CA TYR A 108 18.35 -9.08 5.19
C TYR A 108 18.71 -8.54 3.82
N HIS A 109 19.25 -9.40 2.99
CA HIS A 109 19.63 -9.11 1.62
C HIS A 109 18.92 -10.07 0.68
N LEU A 110 18.52 -9.57 -0.48
CA LEU A 110 17.81 -10.31 -1.51
C LEU A 110 18.57 -10.19 -2.83
N SER A 111 18.75 -11.30 -3.53
CA SER A 111 19.13 -11.34 -4.95
C SER A 111 18.07 -12.11 -5.72
N VAL A 112 17.62 -11.52 -6.84
CA VAL A 112 16.68 -12.14 -7.78
C VAL A 112 17.33 -12.13 -9.15
N LYS A 113 17.58 -13.31 -9.71
CA LYS A 113 18.01 -13.47 -11.10
C LYS A 113 16.84 -13.92 -11.95
N TYR A 114 16.53 -13.15 -12.97
CA TYR A 114 15.46 -13.47 -13.91
C TYR A 114 15.88 -13.05 -15.31
N LYS A 115 15.84 -13.99 -16.26
CA LYS A 115 16.43 -13.84 -17.60
C LYS A 115 17.92 -13.49 -17.49
N GLU A 116 18.36 -12.40 -18.11
CA GLU A 116 19.75 -11.94 -18.13
C GLU A 116 20.04 -10.84 -17.09
N GLU A 117 19.07 -10.54 -16.23
CA GLU A 117 19.15 -9.45 -15.25
C GLU A 117 19.26 -9.98 -13.81
N GLU A 118 20.00 -9.26 -12.98
CA GLU A 118 20.09 -9.49 -11.53
C GLU A 118 19.65 -8.25 -10.76
N TYR A 119 18.72 -8.45 -9.83
CA TYR A 119 18.19 -7.42 -8.94
C TYR A 119 18.65 -7.69 -7.52
N GLN A 120 19.10 -6.66 -6.82
CA GLN A 120 19.56 -6.76 -5.44
C GLN A 120 18.87 -5.74 -4.55
N ALA A 121 18.57 -6.15 -3.32
CA ALA A 121 17.98 -5.29 -2.30
C ALA A 121 18.56 -5.62 -0.91
N SER A 122 18.50 -4.66 -0.01
CA SER A 122 18.90 -4.79 1.39
C SER A 122 17.88 -4.08 2.27
N SER A 123 17.55 -4.64 3.42
CA SER A 123 16.66 -3.96 4.39
C SER A 123 17.00 -4.40 5.81
N VAL A 124 16.95 -3.46 6.76
CA VAL A 124 17.09 -3.75 8.18
C VAL A 124 15.73 -3.87 8.86
N MET A 125 15.52 -4.95 9.62
CA MET A 125 14.37 -5.06 10.51
C MET A 125 14.56 -4.12 11.70
N LYS A 126 13.75 -3.06 11.77
CA LYS A 126 13.79 -2.10 12.89
C LYS A 126 13.34 -2.77 14.20
N PRO A 127 13.76 -2.24 15.35
CA PRO A 127 13.18 -2.63 16.64
C PRO A 127 11.66 -2.46 16.63
N LEU A 128 10.95 -3.36 17.32
CA LEU A 128 9.50 -3.31 17.41
C LEU A 128 9.06 -2.10 18.24
N VAL A 129 8.25 -1.24 17.61
CA VAL A 129 7.46 -0.23 18.31
C VAL A 129 6.06 -0.78 18.52
N ARG A 130 5.65 -0.90 19.78
CA ARG A 130 4.31 -1.39 20.13
C ARG A 130 3.30 -0.26 20.02
N LEU A 131 2.11 -0.61 19.51
CA LEU A 131 0.93 0.24 19.69
C LEU A 131 0.58 0.26 21.18
N ASP A 132 0.40 1.45 21.74
CA ASP A 132 -0.01 1.66 23.12
C ASP A 132 -1.53 1.44 23.24
N SER A 133 -2.30 1.97 22.30
CA SER A 133 -3.76 1.74 22.21
C SER A 133 -4.32 2.08 20.83
N LEU A 134 -5.52 1.55 20.57
CA LEU A 134 -6.37 1.88 19.43
C LEU A 134 -7.69 2.45 19.96
N THR A 135 -8.04 3.66 19.53
CA THR A 135 -9.29 4.33 19.91
C THR A 135 -10.08 4.77 18.69
N LEU A 136 -11.26 5.35 18.92
CA LEU A 136 -12.12 5.90 17.88
C LEU A 136 -12.28 7.40 18.09
N SER A 137 -11.91 8.21 17.10
CA SER A 137 -12.06 9.67 17.12
C SER A 137 -13.12 10.12 16.14
N ARG A 138 -13.96 11.08 16.56
CA ARG A 138 -14.91 11.73 15.67
C ARG A 138 -14.20 12.83 14.86
N ILE A 139 -14.35 12.79 13.54
CA ILE A 139 -13.93 13.88 12.65
C ILE A 139 -15.20 14.64 12.24
N PRO A 140 -15.25 15.99 12.33
CA PRO A 140 -16.45 16.76 12.02
C PRO A 140 -17.03 16.56 10.61
N LEU A 141 -16.21 16.11 9.65
CA LEU A 141 -16.59 15.90 8.26
C LEU A 141 -17.16 14.51 7.97
N LEU A 142 -17.17 13.60 8.96
CA LEU A 142 -17.61 12.21 8.79
C LEU A 142 -18.69 11.86 9.83
N ASP A 143 -19.72 11.14 9.38
CA ASP A 143 -20.84 10.73 10.24
C ASP A 143 -20.50 9.52 11.13
N TYR A 144 -19.35 8.90 10.91
CA TYR A 144 -18.81 7.74 11.63
C TYR A 144 -17.44 8.06 12.25
N PRO A 145 -17.06 7.41 13.36
CA PRO A 145 -15.73 7.60 13.95
C PRO A 145 -14.63 6.93 13.13
N CYS A 146 -13.41 7.46 13.22
CA CYS A 146 -12.22 6.90 12.59
C CYS A 146 -11.28 6.26 13.61
N PRO A 147 -10.59 5.15 13.25
CA PRO A 147 -9.53 4.56 14.05
C PRO A 147 -8.45 5.60 14.37
N THR A 148 -7.97 5.60 15.60
CA THR A 148 -6.88 6.46 16.05
C THR A 148 -5.85 5.62 16.77
N VAL A 149 -4.64 5.57 16.24
CA VAL A 149 -3.53 4.85 16.85
C VAL A 149 -2.76 5.75 17.80
N HIS A 150 -2.35 5.16 18.92
CA HIS A 150 -1.50 5.77 19.91
C HIS A 150 -0.26 4.92 20.08
N PHE A 151 0.91 5.52 19.94
CA PHE A 151 2.18 4.84 20.21
C PHE A 151 3.25 5.86 20.61
N THR A 152 4.21 5.39 21.37
CA THR A 152 5.37 6.17 21.79
C THR A 152 6.57 5.76 20.95
N THR A 153 7.18 6.72 20.27
CA THR A 153 8.38 6.48 19.48
C THR A 153 9.60 6.23 20.36
N PRO A 154 10.62 5.50 19.85
CA PRO A 154 11.86 5.28 20.59
C PRO A 154 12.55 6.60 20.98
N THR A 155 13.31 6.55 22.07
CA THR A 155 14.14 7.69 22.51
C THR A 155 15.36 7.89 21.61
N GLN A 156 15.88 6.80 21.04
CA GLN A 156 16.97 6.88 20.08
C GLN A 156 16.44 7.38 18.75
N LYS A 157 17.18 8.31 18.13
CA LYS A 157 16.90 8.72 16.76
C LYS A 157 17.07 7.54 15.81
N GLU A 158 16.03 7.28 15.03
CA GLU A 158 16.01 6.25 13.99
C GLU A 158 15.63 6.89 12.66
N ASN A 159 16.19 6.37 11.57
CA ASN A 159 15.75 6.66 10.21
C ASN A 159 14.72 5.61 9.76
N GLY A 160 13.86 6.00 8.82
CA GLY A 160 12.73 5.19 8.36
C GLY A 160 11.41 5.82 8.76
N GLY A 161 10.49 4.95 9.17
CA GLY A 161 9.15 5.40 9.53
C GLY A 161 8.24 4.27 9.95
N TYR A 162 6.95 4.59 9.93
CA TYR A 162 5.89 3.70 10.35
C TYR A 162 4.81 3.67 9.28
N ARG A 163 4.29 2.48 9.00
CA ARG A 163 3.12 2.29 8.13
C ARG A 163 1.98 1.70 8.95
N CYS A 164 0.83 2.37 8.91
CA CYS A 164 -0.40 1.85 9.51
C CYS A 164 -1.21 1.13 8.43
N VAL A 165 -1.46 -0.16 8.61
CA VAL A 165 -2.30 -0.97 7.72
C VAL A 165 -3.60 -1.33 8.45
N THR A 166 -4.74 -0.98 7.87
CA THR A 166 -6.04 -1.14 8.54
C THR A 166 -6.84 -2.29 7.92
N HIS A 167 -7.41 -3.14 8.77
CA HIS A 167 -8.39 -4.16 8.41
C HIS A 167 -9.70 -3.90 9.15
N ILE A 168 -10.82 -4.05 8.44
CA ILE A 168 -12.17 -3.99 9.02
C ILE A 168 -12.87 -5.29 8.67
N ASN A 169 -13.24 -6.09 9.68
CA ASN A 169 -13.79 -7.43 9.53
C ASN A 169 -12.92 -8.29 8.59
N ASP A 170 -11.61 -8.38 8.89
CA ASP A 170 -10.56 -9.05 8.12
C ASP A 170 -10.33 -8.53 6.69
N ARG A 171 -11.02 -7.46 6.26
CA ARG A 171 -10.83 -6.87 4.94
C ARG A 171 -9.86 -5.70 5.00
N LEU A 172 -8.77 -5.82 4.25
CA LEU A 172 -7.80 -4.74 4.05
C LEU A 172 -8.46 -3.48 3.49
N ARG A 173 -8.10 -2.34 4.05
CA ARG A 173 -8.54 -1.01 3.61
C ARG A 173 -7.39 -0.28 2.89
N ASN A 174 -7.74 0.42 1.81
CA ASN A 174 -6.79 1.21 1.02
C ASN A 174 -6.62 2.61 1.62
N ASN A 175 -6.20 2.70 2.87
CA ASN A 175 -6.09 3.95 3.64
C ASN A 175 -4.80 3.99 4.48
N GLU A 176 -3.74 3.40 3.93
CA GLU A 176 -2.46 3.29 4.59
C GLU A 176 -1.91 4.67 4.94
N MET A 177 -1.35 4.79 6.14
CA MET A 177 -0.73 6.02 6.61
C MET A 177 0.75 5.78 6.82
N LEU A 178 1.58 6.64 6.24
CA LEU A 178 3.03 6.64 6.40
C LEU A 178 3.44 7.80 7.31
N ILE A 179 4.30 7.53 8.29
CA ILE A 179 4.81 8.50 9.26
C ILE A 179 6.33 8.42 9.27
N SER A 180 7.03 9.52 8.98
CA SER A 180 8.49 9.56 9.08
C SER A 180 8.90 9.46 10.54
N SER A 181 9.95 8.70 10.84
CA SER A 181 10.57 8.73 12.16
C SER A 181 11.38 10.01 12.42
N GLY A 182 11.57 10.86 11.39
CA GLY A 182 12.30 12.10 11.49
C GLY A 182 11.65 13.11 12.44
N HIS A 183 12.39 13.56 13.45
CA HIS A 183 12.01 14.62 14.40
C HIS A 183 10.86 14.26 15.35
N ILE A 184 10.52 12.98 15.47
CA ILE A 184 9.49 12.50 16.40
C ILE A 184 10.07 11.63 17.51
N GLU A 185 11.35 11.75 17.85
CA GLU A 185 12.00 10.96 18.90
C GLU A 185 11.38 11.24 20.28
N ASN A 186 11.11 10.18 21.06
CA ASN A 186 10.48 10.27 22.38
C ASN A 186 9.17 11.09 22.39
N LYS A 187 8.35 10.92 21.35
CA LYS A 187 7.05 11.58 21.20
C LYS A 187 5.94 10.57 21.31
N LEU A 188 4.87 10.98 21.99
CA LEU A 188 3.59 10.31 21.90
C LEU A 188 2.92 10.74 20.60
N VAL A 189 2.66 9.78 19.72
CA VAL A 189 1.97 9.98 18.45
C VAL A 189 0.50 9.66 18.63
N HIS A 190 -0.35 10.58 18.19
CA HIS A 190 -1.80 10.38 18.08
C HIS A 190 -2.19 10.57 16.61
N LEU A 191 -2.35 9.46 15.87
CA LEU A 191 -2.68 9.52 14.45
C LEU A 191 -4.10 9.02 14.23
N ILE A 192 -4.97 9.90 13.75
CA ILE A 192 -6.27 9.52 13.20
C ILE A 192 -6.05 8.95 11.81
N ILE A 193 -6.62 7.79 11.53
CA ILE A 193 -6.55 7.10 10.24
C ILE A 193 -7.93 7.23 9.58
N PRO A 194 -8.13 8.18 8.66
CA PRO A 194 -9.40 8.29 7.95
C PRO A 194 -9.69 7.01 7.16
N VAL A 195 -10.94 6.55 7.23
CA VAL A 195 -11.41 5.43 6.41
C VAL A 195 -12.51 5.96 5.51
N PHE A 196 -12.32 5.88 4.20
CA PHE A 196 -13.31 6.34 3.23
C PHE A 196 -14.09 5.17 2.62
N ARG A 197 -15.30 5.46 2.16
CA ARG A 197 -16.10 4.52 1.37
C ARG A 197 -15.37 4.19 0.07
N ARG A 198 -15.44 2.95 -0.37
CA ARG A 198 -15.02 2.57 -1.73
C ARG A 198 -16.13 2.89 -2.72
N ASP A 199 -15.80 3.11 -3.99
CA ASP A 199 -16.75 3.51 -5.05
C ASP A 199 -17.99 2.60 -5.18
N LYS A 200 -17.88 1.34 -4.74
CA LYS A 200 -18.96 0.34 -4.79
C LYS A 200 -19.72 0.18 -3.46
N GLU A 201 -19.34 0.89 -2.40
CA GLU A 201 -19.94 0.81 -1.08
C GLU A 201 -20.93 1.95 -0.88
N SER A 202 -22.20 1.62 -0.64
CA SER A 202 -23.24 2.61 -0.30
C SER A 202 -23.20 3.05 1.16
N ASP A 203 -22.66 2.19 2.01
CA ASP A 203 -22.79 2.31 3.46
C ASP A 203 -21.54 2.92 4.09
N ASP A 204 -21.68 3.36 5.34
CA ASP A 204 -20.53 3.77 6.14
C ASP A 204 -19.49 2.65 6.25
N PRO A 205 -18.21 3.00 6.15
CA PRO A 205 -17.13 2.04 6.13
C PRO A 205 -16.90 1.37 7.49
N ILE A 206 -17.43 1.95 8.57
CA ILE A 206 -17.33 1.48 9.95
C ILE A 206 -18.72 1.56 10.57
N LYS A 207 -19.16 0.48 11.20
CA LYS A 207 -20.45 0.34 11.89
C LYS A 207 -20.24 -0.28 13.27
N GLN A 208 -21.24 -0.11 14.13
CA GLN A 208 -21.24 -0.77 15.44
C GLN A 208 -21.22 -2.30 15.26
N GLY A 209 -20.31 -2.96 15.99
CA GLY A 209 -20.11 -4.40 15.90
C GLY A 209 -18.99 -4.83 14.94
N ASP A 210 -18.42 -3.90 14.16
CA ASP A 210 -17.25 -4.19 13.34
C ASP A 210 -16.00 -4.43 14.20
N GLU A 211 -15.16 -5.36 13.73
CA GLU A 211 -13.81 -5.57 14.26
C GLU A 211 -12.81 -4.75 13.45
N ILE A 212 -12.03 -3.92 14.14
CA ILE A 212 -11.02 -3.05 13.53
C ILE A 212 -9.65 -3.50 14.04
N THR A 213 -8.79 -3.90 13.11
CA THR A 213 -7.39 -4.19 13.38
C THR A 213 -6.51 -3.17 12.67
N VAL A 214 -5.53 -2.61 13.38
CA VAL A 214 -4.49 -1.76 12.79
C VAL A 214 -3.13 -2.37 13.09
N GLU A 215 -2.37 -2.65 12.04
CA GLU A 215 -0.98 -3.09 12.14
C GLU A 215 -0.05 -1.88 12.01
N LEU A 216 0.87 -1.73 12.96
CA LEU A 216 1.95 -0.73 12.91
C LEU A 216 3.23 -1.40 12.43
N GLN A 217 3.58 -1.19 11.17
CA GLN A 217 4.80 -1.72 10.57
C GLN A 217 5.95 -0.72 10.75
N CYS A 218 7.06 -1.17 11.33
CA CYS A 218 8.28 -0.37 11.47
C CYS A 218 9.12 -0.53 10.20
N LEU A 219 9.28 0.54 9.44
CA LEU A 219 9.88 0.53 8.12
C LEU A 219 11.34 1.01 8.13
N ASP A 220 12.12 0.42 7.24
CA ASP A 220 13.46 0.92 6.93
C ASP A 220 13.43 2.22 6.14
N GLU A 221 14.54 2.96 6.13
CA GLU A 221 14.67 4.25 5.45
C GLU A 221 14.39 4.15 3.95
N GLU A 222 14.85 3.08 3.30
CA GLU A 222 14.61 2.88 1.86
C GLU A 222 13.15 2.54 1.52
N LEU A 223 12.33 2.22 2.53
CA LEU A 223 10.90 1.90 2.38
C LEU A 223 9.98 3.08 2.72
N TYR A 224 10.55 4.23 3.12
CA TYR A 224 9.83 5.46 3.49
C TYR A 224 10.07 6.57 2.47
#